data_AF-N1Q0N1-F1
#
_entry.id   AF-N1Q0N1-F1
#
_cell.length_a   1.000
_cell.length_b   1.000
_cell.length_c   1.000
_cell.angle_alpha   90.00
_cell.angle_beta   90.00
_cell.angle_gamma   90.00
#
_symmetry.space_group_name_H-M   'P 1'
#
loop_
_entity.id
_entity.type
_entity.pdbx_description
1 polymer ?
#
loop_
_entity_poly.entity_id
_entity_poly.type
_entity_poly.pdbx_seq_one_letter_code
_entity_poly.pdbx_strand_id
1 'polypeptide(L)'
;MTETMELSSARPYAYRFRAESTALIIIDMQRDFVDLNGFGMIQCGNDEIFQKVRSIVPRTQRALEAARAMGLYVFHTREGHKPDLSDLPPSKKLRQISAPNGHHTLGIGDEGPMGRLLVRGEYGHDIIDELKPIPGEVVIDKPGKGSFWNTTLHRALLARGITHLLFAGVTTECCVNTTAREAADRGFECCVLADCTDGFWEPFYTSTLDMLCSYDGLFGFVGTSADLVKQVPPQMQTPPTTPPGFGGDISLGGLRRQYSTGQVKPTDIVKEVLVRIEEYKKNDPAVWTYLRSLQELVGAARAVEERFAGKALPELYGVPFAVKDNIDIAGVPTTAACEAYAYTPRQNAKVVEALTDAGAIWVGKTNLDQLATGLSGARSPYGYPRSTYSSDRVSGGSSSGSSVAVGAGLVSFALGTDTAGSGRVPAAFNGITGYKPTKGTLSARGLVPACKSLDTVTILSPTVGEARKVWLVLDQGPDEQDPYTKSQQALALWHAEFRGVRAGGFTFGVPPPSALEHCSETYRTQFVQAVQRLEFAGGTARKVDWTPFEVGGDLLYDRSLLQERIACIGPDFIAKNAATFHPATRLLLETALAQDVKPWEVFRDLHLQAQCTQQAAKMFEDIDVLLVPT
;
A
#
# COMPACT_ATOMS: atom_id res chain seq x y z
N MET A 1 -3.44 18.87 15.78
CA MET A 1 -4.76 19.05 15.13
C MET A 1 -4.45 19.50 13.72
N THR A 2 -4.87 18.75 12.71
CA THR A 2 -4.62 19.08 11.31
C THR A 2 -5.56 20.20 10.87
N GLU A 3 -5.00 21.19 10.17
CA GLU A 3 -5.71 22.40 9.76
C GLU A 3 -6.73 22.05 8.67
N THR A 4 -7.99 22.40 8.90
CA THR A 4 -9.07 22.21 7.91
C THR A 4 -8.97 23.34 6.88
N MET A 5 -8.88 22.97 5.61
CA MET A 5 -8.81 23.90 4.47
C MET A 5 -10.20 24.15 3.89
N GLU A 6 -10.39 25.26 3.19
CA GLU A 6 -11.69 25.64 2.64
C GLU A 6 -11.60 26.30 1.25
N LEU A 7 -12.43 25.86 0.30
CA LEU A 7 -12.73 26.59 -0.94
C LEU A 7 -13.95 27.46 -0.70
N SER A 8 -13.72 28.69 -0.23
CA SER A 8 -14.76 29.63 0.20
C SER A 8 -15.75 30.02 -0.88
N SER A 9 -15.30 30.06 -2.14
CA SER A 9 -16.12 30.44 -3.30
C SER A 9 -16.86 29.25 -3.93
N ALA A 10 -16.79 28.05 -3.34
CA ALA A 10 -17.46 26.89 -3.89
C ALA A 10 -18.99 27.03 -3.81
N ARG A 11 -19.67 26.48 -4.82
CA ARG A 11 -21.13 26.32 -4.86
C ARG A 11 -21.48 24.86 -4.58
N PRO A 12 -22.60 24.57 -3.90
CA PRO A 12 -23.61 25.52 -3.41
C PRO A 12 -23.20 26.30 -2.14
N TYR A 13 -22.19 25.81 -1.41
CA TYR A 13 -21.56 26.46 -0.27
C TYR A 13 -20.09 26.02 -0.20
N ALA A 14 -19.36 26.56 0.78
CA ALA A 14 -17.92 26.33 0.89
C ALA A 14 -17.55 24.84 1.05
N TYR A 15 -16.59 24.39 0.26
CA TYR A 15 -16.08 23.02 0.30
C TYR A 15 -14.94 22.91 1.29
N ARG A 16 -15.08 22.10 2.35
CA ARG A 16 -14.11 21.94 3.43
C ARG A 16 -13.42 20.59 3.37
N PHE A 17 -12.12 20.55 3.57
CA PHE A 17 -11.34 19.32 3.40
C PHE A 17 -10.05 19.32 4.24
N ARG A 18 -9.33 18.18 4.25
CA ARG A 18 -8.04 18.02 4.92
C ARG A 18 -7.03 17.38 3.97
N ALA A 19 -5.82 17.94 3.90
CA ALA A 19 -4.78 17.48 2.98
C ALA A 19 -4.52 15.97 3.05
N GLU A 20 -4.44 15.39 4.25
CA GLU A 20 -4.15 13.95 4.45
C GLU A 20 -5.20 12.98 3.90
N SER A 21 -6.44 13.45 3.65
CA SER A 21 -7.56 12.64 3.16
C SER A 21 -8.18 13.20 1.88
N THR A 22 -7.44 14.06 1.17
CA THR A 22 -7.88 14.68 -0.09
C THR A 22 -6.98 14.28 -1.24
N ALA A 23 -7.60 13.99 -2.38
CA ALA A 23 -6.89 13.78 -3.64
C ALA A 23 -7.31 14.78 -4.72
N LEU A 24 -6.34 15.25 -5.51
CA LEU A 24 -6.59 15.89 -6.80
C LEU A 24 -6.59 14.82 -7.89
N ILE A 25 -7.68 14.71 -8.64
CA ILE A 25 -7.81 13.85 -9.82
C ILE A 25 -7.76 14.72 -11.08
N ILE A 26 -6.72 14.54 -11.89
CA ILE A 26 -6.52 15.19 -13.19
C ILE A 26 -6.93 14.21 -14.29
N ILE A 27 -8.01 14.53 -15.00
CA ILE A 27 -8.67 13.62 -15.93
C ILE A 27 -8.27 13.93 -17.38
N ASP A 28 -7.75 12.91 -18.06
CA ASP A 28 -7.59 12.84 -19.51
C ASP A 28 -6.78 13.99 -20.13
N MET A 29 -5.83 14.57 -19.39
CA MET A 29 -4.88 15.57 -19.91
C MET A 29 -3.79 14.95 -20.79
N GLN A 30 -4.19 14.01 -21.66
CA GLN A 30 -3.34 13.30 -22.60
C GLN A 30 -3.18 14.13 -23.88
N ARG A 31 -2.07 13.95 -24.59
CA ARG A 31 -1.83 14.61 -25.89
C ARG A 31 -2.98 14.38 -26.86
N ASP A 32 -3.57 13.18 -26.84
CA ASP A 32 -4.75 12.83 -27.62
C ASP A 32 -5.93 13.79 -27.38
N PHE A 33 -6.12 14.37 -26.20
CA PHE A 33 -7.22 15.30 -25.98
C PHE A 33 -6.83 16.78 -26.09
N VAL A 34 -5.57 17.12 -25.80
CA VAL A 34 -5.17 18.54 -25.63
C VAL A 34 -4.07 19.02 -26.56
N ASP A 35 -3.46 18.18 -27.40
CA ASP A 35 -2.55 18.61 -28.49
C ASP A 35 -3.27 18.65 -29.86
N LEU A 36 -2.90 19.61 -30.72
CA LEU A 36 -3.60 19.94 -31.99
C LEU A 36 -3.77 18.76 -32.95
N ASN A 37 -2.91 17.74 -32.85
CA ASN A 37 -2.95 16.57 -33.72
C ASN A 37 -3.60 15.35 -33.04
N GLY A 38 -4.22 15.54 -31.88
CA GLY A 38 -4.84 14.50 -31.07
C GLY A 38 -6.29 14.19 -31.43
N PHE A 39 -6.77 13.08 -30.88
CA PHE A 39 -8.17 12.67 -30.90
C PHE A 39 -9.17 13.81 -30.65
N GLY A 40 -8.99 14.65 -29.63
CA GLY A 40 -9.88 15.77 -29.29
C GLY A 40 -10.08 16.74 -30.45
N MET A 41 -9.00 17.16 -31.11
CA MET A 41 -9.07 18.03 -32.29
C MET A 41 -9.72 17.31 -33.49
N ILE A 42 -9.37 16.04 -33.72
CA ILE A 42 -9.95 15.22 -34.79
C ILE A 42 -11.48 15.10 -34.62
N GLN A 43 -11.97 14.93 -33.38
CA GLN A 43 -13.39 14.78 -33.11
C GLN A 43 -14.16 16.11 -33.13
N CYS A 44 -13.57 17.23 -32.69
CA CYS A 44 -14.25 18.53 -32.69
C CYS A 44 -14.19 19.24 -34.04
N GLY A 45 -13.09 19.08 -34.80
CA GLY A 45 -12.89 19.68 -36.12
C GLY A 45 -12.86 21.21 -36.14
N ASN A 46 -12.57 21.86 -35.01
CA ASN A 46 -12.60 23.32 -34.87
C ASN A 46 -11.46 23.84 -33.96
N ASP A 47 -10.56 24.63 -34.55
CA ASP A 47 -9.36 25.15 -33.88
C ASP A 47 -9.69 26.11 -32.72
N GLU A 48 -10.70 26.97 -32.87
CA GLU A 48 -11.06 27.95 -31.84
C GLU A 48 -11.60 27.26 -30.58
N ILE A 49 -12.50 26.28 -30.77
CA ILE A 49 -13.03 25.44 -29.68
C ILE A 49 -11.88 24.69 -29.01
N PHE A 50 -10.98 24.11 -29.80
CA PHE A 50 -9.85 23.36 -29.29
C PHE A 50 -8.88 24.23 -28.47
N GLN A 51 -8.54 25.42 -28.98
CA GLN A 51 -7.68 26.38 -28.27
C GLN A 51 -8.29 26.80 -26.94
N LYS A 52 -9.63 26.97 -26.87
CA LYS A 52 -10.33 27.23 -25.62
C LYS A 52 -10.12 26.09 -24.62
N VAL A 53 -10.33 24.84 -25.02
CA VAL A 53 -10.11 23.67 -24.16
C VAL A 53 -8.65 23.59 -23.67
N ARG A 54 -7.66 23.80 -24.55
CA ARG A 54 -6.24 23.82 -24.15
C ARG A 54 -5.90 24.96 -23.19
N SER A 55 -6.69 26.04 -23.15
CA SER A 55 -6.43 27.20 -22.29
C SER A 55 -6.47 26.89 -20.78
N ILE A 56 -7.04 25.75 -20.36
CA ILE A 56 -7.06 25.35 -18.95
C ILE A 56 -5.71 24.85 -18.44
N VAL A 57 -4.77 24.44 -19.31
CA VAL A 57 -3.49 23.80 -18.93
C VAL A 57 -2.72 24.61 -17.87
N PRO A 58 -2.48 25.92 -18.02
CA PRO A 58 -1.74 26.69 -17.01
C PRO A 58 -2.46 26.79 -15.66
N ARG A 59 -3.80 26.75 -15.65
CA ARG A 59 -4.60 26.76 -14.42
C ARG A 59 -4.51 25.41 -13.72
N THR A 60 -4.66 24.31 -14.47
CA THR A 60 -4.49 22.94 -13.98
C THR A 60 -3.08 22.70 -13.42
N GLN A 61 -2.05 23.25 -14.07
CA GLN A 61 -0.67 23.16 -13.58
C GLN A 61 -0.49 23.83 -12.22
N ARG A 62 -1.03 25.04 -12.04
CA ARG A 62 -1.00 25.73 -10.73
C ARG A 62 -1.76 24.96 -9.65
N ALA A 63 -2.91 24.36 -9.99
CA ALA A 63 -3.66 23.50 -9.06
C ALA A 63 -2.86 22.26 -8.66
N LEU A 64 -2.17 21.63 -9.62
CA LEU A 64 -1.28 20.48 -9.39
C LEU A 64 -0.11 20.85 -8.46
N GLU A 65 0.55 21.97 -8.72
CA GLU A 65 1.64 22.48 -7.88
C GLU A 65 1.17 22.81 -6.46
N ALA A 66 -0.01 23.42 -6.31
CA ALA A 66 -0.62 23.69 -5.01
C ALA A 66 -0.93 22.38 -4.25
N ALA A 67 -1.54 21.40 -4.92
CA ALA A 67 -1.82 20.09 -4.34
C ALA A 67 -0.54 19.40 -3.84
N ARG A 68 0.53 19.42 -4.65
CA ARG A 68 1.85 18.90 -4.26
C ARG A 68 2.44 19.62 -3.06
N ALA A 69 2.39 20.95 -3.03
CA ALA A 69 2.93 21.76 -1.94
C ALA A 69 2.19 21.53 -0.61
N MET A 70 0.89 21.27 -0.68
CA MET A 70 0.04 20.94 0.48
C MET A 70 0.13 19.46 0.89
N GLY A 71 0.78 18.60 0.09
CA GLY A 71 0.90 17.16 0.35
C GLY A 71 -0.36 16.36 0.07
N LEU A 72 -1.25 16.85 -0.81
CA LEU A 72 -2.40 16.08 -1.29
C LEU A 72 -1.92 14.89 -2.13
N TYR A 73 -2.74 13.85 -2.19
CA TYR A 73 -2.52 12.80 -3.17
C TYR A 73 -2.90 13.29 -4.57
N VAL A 74 -2.09 12.94 -5.57
CA VAL A 74 -2.36 13.28 -6.97
C VAL A 74 -2.61 12.00 -7.76
N PHE A 75 -3.72 11.99 -8.48
CA PHE A 75 -4.12 10.95 -9.40
C PHE A 75 -4.26 11.57 -10.79
N HIS A 76 -3.70 10.88 -11.78
CA HIS A 76 -3.91 11.17 -13.19
C HIS A 76 -4.71 10.04 -13.79
N THR A 77 -5.68 10.36 -14.64
CA THR A 77 -6.39 9.35 -15.42
C THR A 77 -6.16 9.57 -16.90
N ARG A 78 -6.09 8.46 -17.63
CA ARG A 78 -5.85 8.43 -19.07
C ARG A 78 -6.86 7.51 -19.72
N GLU A 79 -7.67 8.03 -20.62
CA GLU A 79 -8.52 7.18 -21.45
C GLU A 79 -7.67 6.44 -22.47
N GLY A 80 -7.76 5.12 -22.44
CA GLY A 80 -7.09 4.30 -23.43
C GLY A 80 -7.31 2.81 -23.27
N HIS A 81 -7.11 2.13 -24.39
CA HIS A 81 -7.37 0.71 -24.56
C HIS A 81 -6.08 -0.08 -24.65
N LYS A 82 -6.15 -1.38 -24.34
CA LYS A 82 -5.00 -2.27 -24.54
C LYS A 82 -4.52 -2.23 -25.99
N PRO A 83 -3.24 -2.54 -26.27
CA PRO A 83 -2.70 -2.56 -27.63
C PRO A 83 -3.51 -3.42 -28.63
N ASP A 84 -4.09 -4.52 -28.16
CA ASP A 84 -4.93 -5.44 -28.92
C ASP A 84 -6.43 -5.05 -28.96
N LEU A 85 -6.79 -3.94 -28.30
CA LEU A 85 -8.16 -3.43 -28.13
C LEU A 85 -9.11 -4.40 -27.43
N SER A 86 -8.60 -5.40 -26.67
CA SER A 86 -9.45 -6.43 -26.05
C SER A 86 -10.42 -5.88 -25.00
N ASP A 87 -10.20 -4.66 -24.53
CA ASP A 87 -11.03 -3.96 -23.54
C ASP A 87 -11.87 -2.83 -24.16
N LEU A 88 -11.94 -2.75 -25.49
CA LEU A 88 -12.75 -1.79 -26.24
C LEU A 88 -14.11 -2.40 -26.65
N PRO A 89 -15.24 -1.95 -26.07
CA PRO A 89 -16.55 -2.43 -26.49
C PRO A 89 -16.83 -2.10 -27.96
N PRO A 90 -17.43 -3.02 -28.76
CA PRO A 90 -17.76 -2.75 -30.16
C PRO A 90 -18.63 -1.51 -30.35
N SER A 91 -19.55 -1.25 -29.41
CA SER A 91 -20.40 -0.06 -29.44
C SER A 91 -19.61 1.24 -29.30
N LYS A 92 -18.54 1.26 -28.51
CA LYS A 92 -17.65 2.42 -28.35
C LYS A 92 -16.81 2.63 -29.61
N LYS A 93 -16.34 1.54 -30.23
CA LYS A 93 -15.56 1.59 -31.47
C LYS A 93 -16.38 2.08 -32.66
N LEU A 94 -17.60 1.57 -32.84
CA LEU A 94 -18.34 1.71 -34.10
C LEU A 94 -19.37 2.84 -34.10
N ARG A 95 -20.01 3.15 -32.95
CA ARG A 95 -21.23 3.98 -32.94
C ARG A 95 -21.03 5.38 -33.52
N GLN A 96 -19.94 6.07 -33.17
CA GLN A 96 -19.69 7.43 -33.65
C GLN A 96 -19.29 7.46 -35.13
N ILE A 97 -18.42 6.54 -35.55
CA ILE A 97 -17.95 6.43 -36.94
C ILE A 97 -19.09 5.99 -37.87
N SER A 98 -20.00 5.14 -37.38
CA SER A 98 -21.14 4.62 -38.15
C SER A 98 -22.41 5.49 -38.02
N ALA A 99 -22.33 6.66 -37.37
CA ALA A 99 -23.49 7.51 -37.17
C ALA A 99 -23.99 8.09 -38.51
N PRO A 100 -25.28 7.93 -38.86
CA PRO A 100 -25.84 8.57 -40.04
C PRO A 100 -25.67 10.08 -39.98
N ASN A 101 -25.10 10.69 -41.02
CA ASN A 101 -24.76 12.12 -41.08
C ASN A 101 -23.75 12.58 -40.01
N GLY A 102 -22.96 11.66 -39.43
CA GLY A 102 -21.84 12.00 -38.56
C GLY A 102 -20.66 12.58 -39.34
N HIS A 103 -19.84 13.39 -38.66
CA HIS A 103 -18.62 13.98 -39.21
C HIS A 103 -17.33 13.23 -38.83
N HIS A 104 -17.45 12.16 -38.03
CA HIS A 104 -16.31 11.40 -37.50
C HIS A 104 -15.74 10.42 -38.54
N THR A 105 -14.47 10.58 -38.90
CA THR A 105 -13.78 9.76 -39.93
C THR A 105 -12.73 8.80 -39.38
N LEU A 106 -12.20 9.08 -38.19
CA LEU A 106 -11.27 8.22 -37.44
C LEU A 106 -11.85 7.96 -36.05
N GLY A 107 -11.62 6.76 -35.52
CA GLY A 107 -11.99 6.44 -34.15
C GLY A 107 -10.92 5.67 -33.40
N ILE A 108 -11.35 5.07 -32.29
CA ILE A 108 -10.45 4.46 -31.32
C ILE A 108 -9.70 3.28 -31.94
N GLY A 109 -8.38 3.33 -31.86
CA GLY A 109 -7.46 2.32 -32.35
C GLY A 109 -7.04 2.48 -33.82
N ASP A 110 -7.62 3.43 -34.56
CA ASP A 110 -7.18 3.79 -35.91
C ASP A 110 -5.88 4.60 -35.85
N GLU A 111 -5.11 4.58 -36.95
CA GLU A 111 -3.85 5.33 -37.06
C GLU A 111 -4.13 6.83 -37.14
N GLY A 112 -3.57 7.57 -36.16
CA GLY A 112 -3.60 9.02 -36.10
C GLY A 112 -2.19 9.62 -36.22
N PRO A 113 -2.08 10.96 -36.24
CA PRO A 113 -0.79 11.64 -36.40
C PRO A 113 0.21 11.40 -35.25
N MET A 114 -0.26 10.92 -34.09
CA MET A 114 0.53 10.69 -32.88
C MET A 114 0.57 9.20 -32.48
N GLY A 115 0.33 8.31 -33.46
CA GLY A 115 0.14 6.87 -33.24
C GLY A 115 -1.33 6.50 -33.19
N ARG A 116 -1.62 5.28 -32.75
CA ARG A 116 -2.99 4.76 -32.70
C ARG A 116 -3.81 5.48 -31.63
N LEU A 117 -4.96 6.02 -32.02
CA LEU A 117 -5.78 6.90 -31.17
C LEU A 117 -6.29 6.17 -29.92
N LEU A 118 -6.02 6.72 -28.74
CA LEU A 118 -6.41 6.19 -27.43
C LEU A 118 -5.96 4.72 -27.20
N VAL A 119 -4.76 4.37 -27.68
CA VAL A 119 -4.13 3.07 -27.43
C VAL A 119 -2.96 3.23 -26.44
N ARG A 120 -2.95 2.39 -25.40
CA ARG A 120 -1.92 2.43 -24.35
C ARG A 120 -0.54 2.13 -24.94
N GLY A 121 0.42 2.99 -24.61
CA GLY A 121 1.80 2.91 -25.07
C GLY A 121 2.11 3.79 -26.28
N GLU A 122 1.09 4.32 -26.96
CA GLU A 122 1.26 5.28 -28.04
C GLU A 122 1.63 6.68 -27.51
N TYR A 123 2.31 7.48 -28.34
CA TYR A 123 2.73 8.84 -27.96
C TYR A 123 1.53 9.74 -27.62
N GLY A 124 0.45 9.66 -28.42
CA GLY A 124 -0.79 10.40 -28.18
C GLY A 124 -1.46 10.08 -26.85
N HIS A 125 -1.31 8.84 -26.35
CA HIS A 125 -1.95 8.41 -25.11
C HIS A 125 -1.26 8.96 -23.85
N ASP A 126 -0.05 9.52 -23.93
CA ASP A 126 0.66 9.99 -22.75
C ASP A 126 0.19 11.38 -22.27
N ILE A 127 0.45 11.69 -20.99
CA ILE A 127 0.12 12.99 -20.38
C ILE A 127 1.05 14.06 -20.96
N ILE A 128 0.53 15.26 -21.18
CA ILE A 128 1.34 16.40 -21.61
C ILE A 128 2.46 16.73 -20.62
N ASP A 129 3.55 17.31 -21.11
CA ASP A 129 4.76 17.55 -20.30
C ASP A 129 4.50 18.53 -19.14
N GLU A 130 3.61 19.49 -19.33
CA GLU A 130 3.23 20.50 -18.34
C GLU A 130 2.59 19.88 -17.08
N LEU A 131 1.95 18.72 -17.23
CA LEU A 131 1.22 18.03 -16.15
C LEU A 131 1.83 16.67 -15.83
N LYS A 132 3.10 16.45 -16.21
CA LYS A 132 3.77 15.17 -16.08
C LYS A 132 3.72 14.64 -14.63
N PRO A 133 3.35 13.37 -14.44
CA PRO A 133 3.39 12.74 -13.13
C PRO A 133 4.80 12.69 -12.56
N ILE A 134 4.93 12.85 -11.24
CA ILE A 134 6.19 12.61 -10.51
C ILE A 134 6.14 11.26 -9.77
N PRO A 135 7.29 10.68 -9.39
CA PRO A 135 7.32 9.44 -8.61
C PRO A 135 6.41 9.51 -7.38
N GLY A 136 5.52 8.52 -7.24
CA GLY A 136 4.54 8.42 -6.14
C GLY A 136 3.13 8.88 -6.50
N GLU A 137 2.96 9.65 -7.58
CA GLU A 137 1.63 9.97 -8.13
C GLU A 137 1.04 8.76 -8.85
N VAL A 138 -0.28 8.61 -8.78
CA VAL A 138 -0.98 7.44 -9.34
C VAL A 138 -1.44 7.76 -10.75
N VAL A 139 -1.15 6.88 -11.70
CA VAL A 139 -1.68 6.98 -13.08
C VAL A 139 -2.64 5.82 -13.31
N ILE A 140 -3.89 6.12 -13.67
CA ILE A 140 -4.94 5.14 -13.94
C ILE A 140 -5.30 5.16 -15.42
N ASP A 141 -5.00 4.08 -16.12
CA ASP A 141 -5.50 3.87 -17.48
C ASP A 141 -6.93 3.33 -17.41
N LYS A 142 -7.88 4.00 -18.08
CA LYS A 142 -9.30 3.65 -18.09
C LYS A 142 -9.80 3.35 -19.50
N PRO A 143 -10.47 2.21 -19.74
CA PRO A 143 -11.15 1.95 -21.02
C PRO A 143 -12.53 2.61 -21.10
N GLY A 144 -13.08 3.06 -19.96
CA GLY A 144 -14.37 3.73 -19.85
C GLY A 144 -14.25 5.25 -19.75
N LYS A 145 -15.39 5.94 -19.91
CA LYS A 145 -15.49 7.38 -19.65
C LYS A 145 -15.28 7.69 -18.16
N GLY A 146 -15.99 6.94 -17.30
CA GLY A 146 -15.83 6.99 -15.85
C GLY A 146 -14.55 6.30 -15.41
N SER A 147 -13.78 6.96 -14.55
CA SER A 147 -12.45 6.48 -14.13
C SER A 147 -12.49 5.30 -13.17
N PHE A 148 -13.65 4.91 -12.66
CA PHE A 148 -13.84 3.72 -11.82
C PHE A 148 -14.15 2.46 -12.62
N TRP A 149 -14.56 2.59 -13.89
CA TRP A 149 -14.96 1.45 -14.71
C TRP A 149 -13.75 0.61 -15.12
N ASN A 150 -13.69 -0.63 -14.60
CA ASN A 150 -12.62 -1.59 -14.88
C ASN A 150 -11.21 -1.06 -14.55
N THR A 151 -11.08 -0.32 -13.45
CA THR A 151 -9.79 0.24 -12.98
C THR A 151 -9.54 -0.08 -11.51
N THR A 152 -8.36 0.31 -11.01
CA THR A 152 -7.98 0.22 -9.59
C THR A 152 -8.20 1.53 -8.83
N LEU A 153 -8.85 2.54 -9.43
CA LEU A 153 -9.02 3.87 -8.82
C LEU A 153 -9.69 3.79 -7.45
N HIS A 154 -10.79 3.06 -7.32
CA HIS A 154 -11.53 2.96 -6.06
C HIS A 154 -10.64 2.40 -4.94
N ARG A 155 -9.98 1.28 -5.20
CA ARG A 155 -9.02 0.68 -4.26
C ARG A 155 -7.93 1.67 -3.89
N ALA A 156 -7.35 2.36 -4.88
CA ALA A 156 -6.22 3.25 -4.65
C ALA A 156 -6.60 4.47 -3.79
N LEU A 157 -7.83 4.96 -3.91
CA LEU A 157 -8.40 6.01 -3.05
C LEU A 157 -8.63 5.48 -1.61
N LEU A 158 -9.31 4.34 -1.46
CA LEU A 158 -9.57 3.74 -0.14
C LEU A 158 -8.28 3.36 0.60
N ALA A 159 -7.31 2.79 -0.11
CA ALA A 159 -5.98 2.45 0.39
C ALA A 159 -5.24 3.64 1.01
N ARG A 160 -5.52 4.85 0.52
CA ARG A 160 -4.93 6.12 0.99
C ARG A 160 -5.79 6.82 2.04
N GLY A 161 -6.98 6.31 2.34
CA GLY A 161 -7.93 6.95 3.25
C GLY A 161 -8.50 8.25 2.69
N ILE A 162 -8.65 8.32 1.36
CA ILE A 162 -9.25 9.49 0.72
C ILE A 162 -10.74 9.52 1.01
N THR A 163 -11.24 10.70 1.36
CA THR A 163 -12.67 10.98 1.57
C THR A 163 -13.14 12.16 0.71
N HIS A 164 -12.21 12.99 0.25
CA HIS A 164 -12.47 14.24 -0.47
C HIS A 164 -11.72 14.24 -1.81
N LEU A 165 -12.38 14.65 -2.88
CA LEU A 165 -11.84 14.70 -4.23
C LEU A 165 -11.98 16.08 -4.85
N LEU A 166 -10.87 16.60 -5.37
CA LEU A 166 -10.84 17.76 -6.26
C LEU A 166 -10.66 17.24 -7.70
N PHE A 167 -11.44 17.75 -8.64
CA PHE A 167 -11.37 17.34 -10.05
C PHE A 167 -10.90 18.49 -10.94
N ALA A 168 -9.98 18.14 -11.85
CA ALA A 168 -9.51 18.95 -12.97
C ALA A 168 -9.40 18.06 -14.21
N GLY A 169 -9.33 18.63 -15.42
CA GLY A 169 -9.15 17.86 -16.64
C GLY A 169 -10.07 18.26 -17.78
N VAL A 170 -10.09 17.48 -18.86
CA VAL A 170 -10.88 17.78 -20.06
C VAL A 170 -12.09 16.87 -20.21
N THR A 171 -13.04 17.32 -21.04
CA THR A 171 -14.34 16.67 -21.27
C THR A 171 -15.23 16.72 -20.03
N THR A 172 -15.51 17.95 -19.58
CA THR A 172 -16.31 18.25 -18.39
C THR A 172 -17.63 17.48 -18.40
N GLU A 173 -18.35 17.55 -19.51
CA GLU A 173 -19.64 16.91 -19.79
C GLU A 173 -19.57 15.38 -19.92
N CYS A 174 -18.37 14.81 -20.01
CA CYS A 174 -18.14 13.39 -20.24
C CYS A 174 -17.32 12.77 -19.10
N CYS A 175 -15.99 12.69 -19.21
CA CYS A 175 -15.17 11.90 -18.29
C CYS A 175 -15.11 12.50 -16.89
N VAL A 176 -15.06 13.83 -16.78
CA VAL A 176 -15.05 14.53 -15.48
C VAL A 176 -16.38 14.29 -14.75
N ASN A 177 -17.51 14.64 -15.38
CA ASN A 177 -18.83 14.46 -14.79
C ASN A 177 -19.17 13.00 -14.48
N THR A 178 -18.86 12.07 -15.40
CA THR A 178 -19.08 10.63 -15.16
C THR A 178 -18.30 10.16 -13.95
N THR A 179 -17.02 10.54 -13.84
CA THR A 179 -16.17 10.15 -12.71
C THR A 179 -16.61 10.80 -11.41
N ALA A 180 -16.92 12.10 -11.42
CA ALA A 180 -17.33 12.84 -10.22
C ALA A 180 -18.64 12.29 -9.64
N ARG A 181 -19.65 12.00 -10.49
CA ARG A 181 -20.91 11.40 -10.03
C ARG A 181 -20.74 9.98 -9.52
N GLU A 182 -19.93 9.16 -10.21
CA GLU A 182 -19.58 7.83 -9.72
C GLU A 182 -18.82 7.86 -8.39
N ALA A 183 -17.99 8.88 -8.15
CA ALA A 183 -17.31 9.09 -6.88
C ALA A 183 -18.31 9.50 -5.77
N ALA A 184 -19.24 10.41 -6.07
CA ALA A 184 -20.30 10.79 -5.14
C ALA A 184 -21.15 9.58 -4.71
N ASP A 185 -21.55 8.72 -5.66
CA ASP A 185 -22.28 7.47 -5.37
C ASP A 185 -21.48 6.50 -4.48
N ARG A 186 -20.15 6.60 -4.49
CA ARG A 186 -19.24 5.80 -3.65
C ARG A 186 -18.92 6.46 -2.30
N GLY A 187 -19.51 7.62 -2.02
CA GLY A 187 -19.39 8.33 -0.74
C GLY A 187 -18.22 9.31 -0.65
N PHE A 188 -17.59 9.69 -1.77
CA PHE A 188 -16.57 10.74 -1.76
C PHE A 188 -17.21 12.14 -1.86
N GLU A 189 -16.70 13.07 -1.06
CA GLU A 189 -17.03 14.50 -1.16
C GLU A 189 -16.33 15.09 -2.39
N CYS A 190 -17.09 15.44 -3.43
CA CYS A 190 -16.53 15.78 -4.74
C CYS A 190 -16.64 17.28 -5.06
N CYS A 191 -15.53 17.92 -5.45
CA CYS A 191 -15.53 19.30 -5.94
C CYS A 191 -14.84 19.41 -7.31
N VAL A 192 -15.54 19.93 -8.31
CA VAL A 192 -14.97 20.22 -9.63
C VAL A 192 -14.41 21.65 -9.65
N LEU A 193 -13.13 21.79 -10.00
CA LEU A 193 -12.48 23.09 -10.16
C LEU A 193 -12.80 23.62 -11.56
N ALA A 194 -13.84 24.46 -11.66
CA ALA A 194 -14.40 24.89 -12.94
C ALA A 194 -13.34 25.53 -13.88
N ASP A 195 -12.43 26.32 -13.33
CA ASP A 195 -11.36 26.98 -14.08
C ASP A 195 -10.22 26.05 -14.51
N CYS A 196 -10.22 24.80 -14.03
CA CYS A 196 -9.33 23.72 -14.43
C CYS A 196 -10.04 22.64 -15.25
N THR A 197 -11.25 22.92 -15.75
CA THR A 197 -12.02 22.01 -16.59
C THR A 197 -12.58 22.69 -17.82
N ASP A 198 -12.70 21.96 -18.94
CA ASP A 198 -13.40 22.45 -20.13
C ASP A 198 -13.99 21.30 -20.96
N GLY A 199 -14.75 21.62 -22.00
CA GLY A 199 -15.41 20.69 -22.91
C GLY A 199 -15.44 21.22 -24.34
N PHE A 200 -15.76 20.35 -25.31
CA PHE A 200 -15.78 20.76 -26.72
C PHE A 200 -17.09 21.44 -27.13
N TRP A 201 -18.05 21.60 -26.20
CA TRP A 201 -19.31 22.30 -26.46
C TRP A 201 -19.81 23.08 -25.23
N GLU A 202 -19.82 24.41 -25.34
CA GLU A 202 -20.08 25.32 -24.21
C GLU A 202 -21.42 25.12 -23.49
N PRO A 203 -22.56 24.91 -24.18
CA PRO A 203 -23.83 24.67 -23.50
C PRO A 203 -23.81 23.43 -22.60
N PHE A 204 -23.12 22.38 -23.03
CA PHE A 204 -22.93 21.16 -22.25
C PHE A 204 -21.99 21.36 -21.07
N TYR A 205 -20.89 22.09 -21.26
CA TYR A 205 -19.99 22.47 -20.16
C TYR A 205 -20.77 23.19 -19.04
N THR A 206 -21.52 24.23 -19.40
CA THR A 206 -22.26 25.07 -18.45
C THR A 206 -23.34 24.25 -17.73
N SER A 207 -24.16 23.51 -18.48
CA SER A 207 -25.22 22.66 -17.93
C SER A 207 -24.66 21.57 -17.01
N THR A 208 -23.48 21.05 -17.32
CA THR A 208 -22.82 20.03 -16.48
C THR A 208 -22.42 20.60 -15.12
N LEU A 209 -21.78 21.77 -15.09
CA LEU A 209 -21.41 22.41 -13.82
C LEU A 209 -22.62 22.75 -12.98
N ASP A 210 -23.68 23.27 -13.60
CA ASP A 210 -24.93 23.58 -12.88
C ASP A 210 -25.61 22.32 -12.35
N MET A 211 -25.60 21.21 -13.11
CA MET A 211 -26.09 19.93 -12.63
C MET A 211 -25.28 19.41 -11.43
N LEU A 212 -23.95 19.51 -11.47
CA LEU A 212 -23.09 18.99 -10.40
C LEU A 212 -23.32 19.67 -9.04
N CYS A 213 -23.55 20.98 -9.02
CA CYS A 213 -23.82 21.72 -7.78
C CYS A 213 -25.33 21.97 -7.51
N SER A 214 -26.23 21.36 -8.29
CA SER A 214 -27.68 21.50 -8.11
C SER A 214 -28.19 20.76 -6.85
N TYR A 215 -29.45 21.03 -6.49
CA TYR A 215 -30.14 20.39 -5.36
C TYR A 215 -29.33 20.44 -4.05
N ASP A 216 -28.79 21.61 -3.72
CA ASP A 216 -28.02 21.88 -2.51
C ASP A 216 -26.80 20.95 -2.33
N GLY A 217 -26.21 20.51 -3.44
CA GLY A 217 -24.94 19.78 -3.47
C GLY A 217 -25.12 18.26 -3.57
N LEU A 218 -26.28 17.79 -4.03
CA LEU A 218 -26.60 16.36 -4.15
C LEU A 218 -25.53 15.55 -4.89
N PHE A 219 -24.92 16.12 -5.94
CA PHE A 219 -23.85 15.47 -6.71
C PHE A 219 -22.44 15.96 -6.35
N GLY A 220 -22.34 17.01 -5.53
CA GLY A 220 -21.07 17.62 -5.12
C GLY A 220 -21.03 19.14 -5.31
N PHE A 221 -19.81 19.63 -5.50
CA PHE A 221 -19.47 21.05 -5.45
C PHE A 221 -18.82 21.52 -6.74
N VAL A 222 -18.92 22.81 -7.01
CA VAL A 222 -18.16 23.50 -8.06
C VAL A 222 -17.37 24.64 -7.42
N GLY A 223 -16.05 24.56 -7.46
CA GLY A 223 -15.11 25.53 -6.90
C GLY A 223 -14.14 26.08 -7.94
N THR A 224 -13.09 26.77 -7.48
CA THR A 224 -12.03 27.31 -8.34
C THR A 224 -10.64 27.00 -7.79
N SER A 225 -9.66 26.81 -8.68
CA SER A 225 -8.26 26.59 -8.31
C SER A 225 -7.63 27.77 -7.59
N ALA A 226 -8.15 28.99 -7.83
CA ALA A 226 -7.69 30.19 -7.15
C ALA A 226 -7.85 30.11 -5.62
N ASP A 227 -8.94 29.50 -5.14
CA ASP A 227 -9.14 29.28 -3.71
C ASP A 227 -8.24 28.18 -3.16
N LEU A 228 -7.97 27.13 -3.95
CA LEU A 228 -7.02 26.07 -3.57
C LEU A 228 -5.61 26.63 -3.41
N VAL A 229 -5.15 27.46 -4.35
CA VAL A 229 -3.81 28.07 -4.31
C VAL A 229 -3.63 28.96 -3.08
N LYS A 230 -4.69 29.62 -2.59
CA LYS A 230 -4.64 30.41 -1.34
C LYS A 230 -4.43 29.55 -0.09
N GLN A 231 -4.72 28.25 -0.14
CA GLN A 231 -4.51 27.32 0.97
C GLN A 231 -3.06 26.83 1.07
N VAL A 232 -2.22 27.12 0.07
CA VAL A 232 -0.82 26.70 0.10
C VAL A 232 -0.13 27.42 1.25
N PRO A 233 0.41 26.70 2.25
CA PRO A 233 1.08 27.35 3.36
C PRO A 233 2.28 28.16 2.84
N PRO A 234 2.57 29.33 3.43
CA PRO A 234 3.73 30.12 3.03
C PRO A 234 4.96 29.23 3.05
N GLN A 235 5.64 29.14 1.91
CA GLN A 235 6.82 28.32 1.73
C GLN A 235 7.88 28.83 2.71
N MET A 236 7.98 28.20 3.88
CA MET A 236 9.06 28.49 4.81
C MET A 236 10.36 27.99 4.16
N GLN A 237 11.05 28.89 3.46
CA GLN A 237 12.49 28.80 3.34
C GLN A 237 13.06 29.10 4.72
N THR A 238 13.11 28.08 5.58
CA THR A 238 13.87 28.19 6.81
C THR A 238 15.35 28.19 6.43
N PRO A 239 16.15 29.20 6.82
CA PRO A 239 17.59 29.12 6.72
C PRO A 239 18.09 27.90 7.51
N PRO A 240 19.26 27.33 7.17
CA PRO A 240 19.84 26.26 7.97
C PRO A 240 20.24 26.84 9.33
N THR A 241 19.39 26.66 10.34
CA THR A 241 19.76 26.83 11.74
C THR A 241 19.97 25.45 12.33
N THR A 242 21.22 25.01 12.34
CA THR A 242 21.65 23.84 13.11
C THR A 242 21.60 24.17 14.60
N PRO A 243 20.91 23.39 15.44
CA PRO A 243 21.24 23.27 16.85
C PRO A 243 22.24 22.12 17.04
N PRO A 244 23.23 22.24 17.94
CA PRO A 244 24.13 21.15 18.28
C PRO A 244 23.37 20.07 19.07
N GLY A 245 23.44 18.82 18.57
CA GLY A 245 22.86 17.61 19.19
C GLY A 245 21.73 16.98 18.38
N PHE A 246 22.07 16.14 17.40
CA PHE A 246 21.10 15.35 16.64
C PHE A 246 20.45 14.30 17.55
N GLY A 247 19.14 14.43 17.78
CA GLY A 247 18.33 13.50 18.57
C GLY A 247 17.71 12.34 17.77
N GLY A 248 18.00 12.22 16.47
CA GLY A 248 17.90 10.91 15.82
C GLY A 248 16.61 10.49 15.12
N ASP A 249 15.71 11.39 14.72
CA ASP A 249 14.44 10.99 14.08
C ASP A 249 14.67 10.33 12.69
N ILE A 250 14.47 9.01 12.64
CA ILE A 250 14.50 8.19 11.40
C ILE A 250 13.09 7.74 10.98
N SER A 251 12.02 8.37 11.48
CA SER A 251 10.66 8.16 10.97
C SER A 251 10.58 8.53 9.48
N LEU A 252 9.69 7.89 8.71
CA LEU A 252 9.53 8.18 7.29
C LEU A 252 9.17 9.66 7.09
N GLY A 253 8.27 10.19 7.91
CA GLY A 253 7.88 11.59 7.88
C GLY A 253 9.02 12.54 8.26
N GLY A 254 9.80 12.18 9.28
CA GLY A 254 10.99 12.92 9.72
C GLY A 254 12.05 13.00 8.62
N LEU A 255 12.45 11.85 8.09
CA LEU A 255 13.45 11.75 7.03
C LEU A 255 13.03 12.51 5.77
N ARG A 256 11.77 12.38 5.33
CA ARG A 256 11.28 13.12 4.16
C ARG A 256 11.44 14.63 4.32
N ARG A 257 11.09 15.19 5.48
CA ARG A 257 11.27 16.63 5.78
C ARG A 257 12.74 17.03 5.83
N GLN A 258 13.59 16.22 6.46
CA GLN A 258 15.01 16.51 6.61
C GLN A 258 15.73 16.46 5.24
N TYR A 259 15.41 15.48 4.39
CA TYR A 259 15.95 15.37 3.04
C TYR A 259 15.46 16.49 2.12
N SER A 260 14.17 16.84 2.17
CA SER A 260 13.60 17.88 1.29
C SER A 260 14.13 19.28 1.60
N THR A 261 14.56 19.53 2.84
CA THR A 261 15.18 20.80 3.27
C THR A 261 16.70 20.80 3.15
N GLY A 262 17.31 19.67 2.78
CA GLY A 262 18.76 19.50 2.71
C GLY A 262 19.45 19.50 4.08
N GLN A 263 18.71 19.32 5.17
CA GLN A 263 19.24 19.30 6.54
C GLN A 263 20.20 18.13 6.77
N VAL A 264 19.90 16.96 6.19
CA VAL A 264 20.73 15.75 6.25
C VAL A 264 20.73 15.06 4.88
N LYS A 265 21.70 14.18 4.66
CA LYS A 265 21.74 13.31 3.47
C LYS A 265 21.56 11.84 3.85
N PRO A 266 21.10 10.98 2.93
CA PRO A 266 21.07 9.53 3.14
C PRO A 266 22.39 8.96 3.69
N THR A 267 23.54 9.47 3.22
CA THR A 267 24.88 9.09 3.71
C THR A 267 25.13 9.41 5.18
N ASP A 268 24.51 10.45 5.72
CA ASP A 268 24.62 10.80 7.14
C ASP A 268 23.73 9.88 7.99
N ILE A 269 22.52 9.60 7.50
CA ILE A 269 21.56 8.71 8.17
C ILE A 269 22.08 7.28 8.28
N VAL A 270 22.70 6.72 7.24
CA VAL A 270 23.24 5.34 7.32
C VAL A 270 24.43 5.22 8.29
N LYS A 271 25.24 6.29 8.45
CA LYS A 271 26.33 6.32 9.44
C LYS A 271 25.76 6.28 10.85
N GLU A 272 24.76 7.11 11.12
CA GLU A 272 24.06 7.14 12.40
C GLU A 272 23.42 5.79 12.71
N VAL A 273 22.70 5.20 11.75
CA VAL A 273 22.06 3.88 11.91
C VAL A 273 23.07 2.83 12.36
N LEU A 274 24.26 2.81 11.76
CA LEU A 274 25.32 1.90 12.19
C LEU A 274 25.82 2.20 13.60
N VAL A 275 26.00 3.46 13.98
CA VAL A 275 26.38 3.84 15.36
C VAL A 275 25.34 3.31 16.36
N ARG A 276 24.04 3.45 16.07
CA ARG A 276 22.97 2.91 16.92
C ARG A 276 23.01 1.40 17.01
N ILE A 277 23.22 0.72 15.88
CA ILE A 277 23.30 -0.73 15.83
C ILE A 277 24.49 -1.22 16.67
N GLU A 278 25.67 -0.62 16.53
CA GLU A 278 26.85 -0.99 17.32
C GLU A 278 26.64 -0.74 18.81
N GLU A 279 25.99 0.36 19.19
CA GLU A 279 25.67 0.62 20.60
C GLU A 279 24.65 -0.38 21.14
N TYR A 280 23.61 -0.69 20.36
CA TYR A 280 22.55 -1.61 20.78
C TYR A 280 23.01 -3.06 20.90
N LYS A 281 24.05 -3.49 20.16
CA LYS A 281 24.64 -4.82 20.32
C LYS A 281 25.10 -5.11 21.75
N LYS A 282 25.42 -4.08 22.55
CA LYS A 282 25.74 -4.21 23.98
C LYS A 282 24.54 -4.70 24.80
N ASN A 283 23.33 -4.38 24.36
CA ASN A 283 22.06 -4.82 24.98
C ASN A 283 21.59 -6.16 24.41
N ASP A 284 21.60 -6.27 23.08
CA ASP A 284 21.15 -7.46 22.37
C ASP A 284 21.96 -7.70 21.08
N PRO A 285 22.95 -8.61 21.11
CA PRO A 285 23.74 -8.94 19.94
C PRO A 285 23.01 -9.87 18.95
N ALA A 286 21.85 -10.43 19.31
CA ALA A 286 21.17 -11.47 18.53
C ALA A 286 20.21 -10.93 17.45
N VAL A 287 20.06 -9.61 17.33
CA VAL A 287 19.08 -8.98 16.40
C VAL A 287 19.36 -9.29 14.92
N TRP A 288 20.64 -9.43 14.54
CA TRP A 288 21.08 -9.49 13.15
C TRP A 288 21.78 -10.82 12.84
N THR A 289 21.50 -11.40 11.67
CA THR A 289 22.29 -12.51 11.11
C THR A 289 23.32 -12.02 10.11
N TYR A 290 23.06 -10.87 9.47
CA TYR A 290 23.98 -10.20 8.54
C TYR A 290 23.80 -8.69 8.63
N LEU A 291 24.91 -7.96 8.63
CA LEU A 291 24.94 -6.49 8.55
C LEU A 291 25.88 -6.08 7.42
N ARG A 292 25.46 -5.08 6.63
CA ARG A 292 26.37 -4.43 5.69
C ARG A 292 27.40 -3.60 6.46
N SER A 293 28.62 -3.58 5.94
CA SER A 293 29.68 -2.70 6.44
C SER A 293 29.34 -1.22 6.20
N LEU A 294 30.02 -0.34 6.94
CA LEU A 294 29.92 1.11 6.76
C LEU A 294 30.22 1.53 5.32
N GLN A 295 31.24 0.94 4.70
CA GLN A 295 31.62 1.25 3.33
C GLN A 295 30.50 0.89 2.33
N GLU A 296 29.90 -0.29 2.49
CA GLU A 296 28.81 -0.74 1.63
C GLU A 296 27.56 0.14 1.79
N LEU A 297 27.19 0.48 3.03
CA LEU A 297 26.02 1.31 3.31
C LEU A 297 26.19 2.74 2.81
N VAL A 298 27.34 3.35 3.05
CA VAL A 298 27.67 4.68 2.50
C VAL A 298 27.70 4.64 0.97
N GLY A 299 28.23 3.58 0.35
CA GLY A 299 28.21 3.40 -1.09
C GLY A 299 26.79 3.32 -1.66
N ALA A 300 25.90 2.56 -1.03
CA ALA A 300 24.50 2.49 -1.44
C ALA A 300 23.75 3.81 -1.24
N ALA A 301 24.00 4.51 -0.13
CA ALA A 301 23.43 5.81 0.13
C ALA A 301 23.85 6.85 -0.93
N ARG A 302 25.13 6.87 -1.32
CA ARG A 302 25.63 7.73 -2.41
C ARG A 302 24.97 7.40 -3.75
N ALA A 303 24.81 6.12 -4.08
CA ALA A 303 24.14 5.72 -5.31
C ALA A 303 22.67 6.19 -5.35
N VAL A 304 21.98 6.17 -4.20
CA VAL A 304 20.62 6.72 -4.08
C VAL A 304 20.63 8.25 -4.24
N GLU A 305 21.57 8.95 -3.59
CA GLU A 305 21.74 10.40 -3.74
C GLU A 305 21.97 10.80 -5.21
N GLU A 306 22.85 10.09 -5.91
CA GLU A 306 23.16 10.33 -7.32
C GLU A 306 21.97 10.00 -8.23
N ARG A 307 21.27 8.88 -7.99
CA ARG A 307 20.10 8.45 -8.78
C ARG A 307 18.99 9.50 -8.81
N PHE A 308 18.79 10.20 -7.70
CA PHE A 308 17.72 11.19 -7.52
C PHE A 308 18.19 12.66 -7.48
N ALA A 309 19.47 12.93 -7.76
CA ALA A 309 19.99 14.29 -7.84
C ALA A 309 19.20 15.12 -8.88
N GLY A 310 18.64 16.26 -8.44
CA GLY A 310 17.82 17.13 -9.28
C GLY A 310 16.45 16.56 -9.69
N LYS A 311 16.02 15.44 -9.09
CA LYS A 311 14.72 14.80 -9.35
C LYS A 311 13.81 14.92 -8.14
N ALA A 312 12.51 14.71 -8.36
CA ALA A 312 11.57 14.52 -7.26
C ALA A 312 11.96 13.28 -6.44
N LEU A 313 12.00 13.43 -5.11
CA LEU A 313 12.37 12.36 -4.20
C LEU A 313 11.19 11.39 -4.03
N PRO A 314 11.38 10.07 -4.22
CA PRO A 314 10.34 9.07 -3.94
C PRO A 314 10.02 8.99 -2.44
N GLU A 315 8.88 8.37 -2.11
CA GLU A 315 8.38 8.28 -0.71
C GLU A 315 9.39 7.66 0.26
N LEU A 316 10.21 6.70 -0.20
CA LEU A 316 11.19 5.98 0.62
C LEU A 316 12.64 6.38 0.33
N TYR A 317 12.86 7.54 -0.30
CA TYR A 317 14.20 8.05 -0.58
C TYR A 317 15.09 8.06 0.67
N GLY A 318 16.18 7.29 0.64
CA GLY A 318 17.16 7.24 1.72
C GLY A 318 16.65 6.63 3.02
N VAL A 319 15.50 5.95 3.03
CA VAL A 319 14.92 5.36 4.25
C VAL A 319 15.61 4.03 4.58
N PRO A 320 16.26 3.89 5.75
CA PRO A 320 16.94 2.66 6.15
C PRO A 320 15.94 1.57 6.55
N PHE A 321 16.09 0.36 6.02
CA PHE A 321 15.24 -0.78 6.35
C PHE A 321 15.99 -2.10 6.51
N ALA A 322 15.39 -3.03 7.23
CA ALA A 322 15.90 -4.39 7.41
C ALA A 322 14.96 -5.43 6.77
N VAL A 323 15.49 -6.62 6.49
CA VAL A 323 14.67 -7.75 6.02
C VAL A 323 14.95 -8.99 6.86
N LYS A 324 13.91 -9.75 7.18
CA LYS A 324 14.05 -11.06 7.83
C LYS A 324 14.90 -12.00 6.99
N ASP A 325 15.74 -12.81 7.63
CA ASP A 325 16.70 -13.68 6.93
C ASP A 325 16.12 -14.91 6.23
N ASN A 326 14.81 -14.91 5.95
CA ASN A 326 14.17 -15.81 5.00
C ASN A 326 13.74 -15.09 3.71
N ILE A 327 14.09 -13.81 3.53
CA ILE A 327 13.80 -12.99 2.35
C ILE A 327 15.10 -12.76 1.58
N ASP A 328 15.06 -12.95 0.27
CA ASP A 328 16.24 -12.92 -0.60
C ASP A 328 16.77 -11.50 -0.85
N ILE A 329 18.09 -11.40 -0.74
CA ILE A 329 18.91 -10.25 -1.18
C ILE A 329 20.00 -10.79 -2.12
N ALA A 330 20.08 -10.28 -3.33
CA ALA A 330 21.03 -10.73 -4.33
C ALA A 330 22.47 -10.68 -3.80
N GLY A 331 23.20 -11.79 -3.91
CA GLY A 331 24.59 -11.90 -3.50
C GLY A 331 24.84 -12.04 -1.99
N VAL A 332 23.79 -12.08 -1.17
CA VAL A 332 23.89 -12.25 0.29
C VAL A 332 23.19 -13.54 0.70
N PRO A 333 23.80 -14.41 1.52
CA PRO A 333 23.16 -15.63 1.97
C PRO A 333 21.77 -15.40 2.58
N THR A 334 20.81 -16.23 2.18
CA THR A 334 19.52 -16.40 2.86
C THR A 334 19.60 -17.67 3.68
N THR A 335 19.72 -17.54 5.00
CA THR A 335 19.95 -18.70 5.88
C THR A 335 18.66 -19.27 6.45
N ALA A 336 17.61 -18.46 6.58
CA ALA A 336 16.41 -18.75 7.37
C ALA A 336 16.74 -19.26 8.80
N ALA A 337 17.83 -18.73 9.39
CA ALA A 337 18.42 -19.18 10.65
C ALA A 337 18.77 -20.69 10.66
N CYS A 338 19.13 -21.25 9.51
CA CYS A 338 19.50 -22.64 9.28
C CYS A 338 20.66 -22.72 8.27
N GLU A 339 21.91 -22.81 8.76
CA GLU A 339 23.10 -22.79 7.89
C GLU A 339 23.09 -23.94 6.85
N ALA A 340 22.59 -25.11 7.24
CA ALA A 340 22.45 -26.25 6.32
C ALA A 340 21.47 -25.97 5.16
N TYR A 341 20.53 -25.04 5.33
CA TYR A 341 19.55 -24.64 4.32
C TYR A 341 19.98 -23.39 3.53
N ALA A 342 21.14 -22.80 3.87
CA ALA A 342 21.55 -21.53 3.30
C ALA A 342 21.87 -21.64 1.81
N TYR A 343 21.47 -20.62 1.06
CA TYR A 343 21.88 -20.41 -0.33
C TYR A 343 22.10 -18.92 -0.59
N THR A 344 22.80 -18.59 -1.67
CA THR A 344 22.98 -17.19 -2.09
C THR A 344 22.15 -16.92 -3.35
N PRO A 345 21.06 -16.14 -3.27
CA PRO A 345 20.22 -15.82 -4.41
C PRO A 345 20.94 -14.89 -5.40
N ARG A 346 20.59 -15.00 -6.68
CA ARG A 346 21.10 -14.11 -7.74
C ARG A 346 20.25 -12.86 -7.93
N GLN A 347 19.04 -12.84 -7.38
CA GLN A 347 18.07 -11.77 -7.52
C GLN A 347 17.53 -11.39 -6.14
N ASN A 348 17.09 -10.14 -6.01
CA ASN A 348 16.37 -9.70 -4.83
C ASN A 348 14.96 -10.33 -4.83
N ALA A 349 14.37 -10.50 -3.65
CA ALA A 349 12.94 -10.75 -3.56
C ALA A 349 12.16 -9.59 -4.20
N LYS A 350 10.99 -9.86 -4.79
CA LYS A 350 10.20 -8.83 -5.51
C LYS A 350 9.88 -7.61 -4.62
N VAL A 351 9.57 -7.87 -3.35
CA VAL A 351 9.31 -6.82 -2.35
C VAL A 351 10.56 -5.98 -2.06
N VAL A 352 11.76 -6.56 -2.08
CA VAL A 352 13.01 -5.82 -1.89
C VAL A 352 13.31 -4.96 -3.12
N GLU A 353 13.14 -5.49 -4.32
CA GLU A 353 13.29 -4.74 -5.58
C GLU A 353 12.47 -3.44 -5.52
N ALA A 354 11.17 -3.55 -5.20
CA ALA A 354 10.25 -2.42 -5.10
C ALA A 354 10.71 -1.36 -4.08
N LEU A 355 11.21 -1.78 -2.90
CA LEU A 355 11.71 -0.84 -1.90
C LEU A 355 12.99 -0.12 -2.37
N THR A 356 13.94 -0.85 -2.95
CA THR A 356 15.19 -0.27 -3.45
C THR A 356 14.97 0.66 -4.63
N ASP A 357 13.99 0.36 -5.49
CA ASP A 357 13.59 1.26 -6.58
C ASP A 357 12.91 2.53 -6.09
N ALA A 358 12.19 2.45 -4.98
CA ALA A 358 11.67 3.61 -4.25
C ALA A 358 12.74 4.36 -3.43
N GLY A 359 14.02 3.98 -3.56
CA GLY A 359 15.16 4.67 -2.93
C GLY A 359 15.44 4.26 -1.49
N ALA A 360 14.78 3.22 -0.96
CA ALA A 360 15.05 2.71 0.38
C ALA A 360 16.44 2.03 0.44
N ILE A 361 17.11 2.13 1.59
CA ILE A 361 18.46 1.59 1.77
C ILE A 361 18.41 0.38 2.71
N TRP A 362 18.75 -0.78 2.16
CA TRP A 362 18.80 -2.03 2.92
C TRP A 362 20.03 -2.08 3.84
N VAL A 363 19.80 -2.32 5.13
CA VAL A 363 20.80 -2.31 6.22
C VAL A 363 21.39 -3.69 6.50
N GLY A 364 20.55 -4.73 6.60
CA GLY A 364 20.98 -6.07 6.99
C GLY A 364 19.86 -7.10 7.04
N LYS A 365 20.24 -8.37 7.26
CA LYS A 365 19.32 -9.48 7.49
C LYS A 365 19.09 -9.65 8.99
N THR A 366 17.83 -9.71 9.40
CA THR A 366 17.42 -9.85 10.81
C THR A 366 17.16 -11.30 11.19
N ASN A 367 17.44 -11.61 12.45
CA ASN A 367 17.26 -12.93 13.03
C ASN A 367 15.78 -13.34 13.11
N LEU A 368 15.53 -14.65 13.19
CA LEU A 368 14.21 -15.25 13.18
C LEU A 368 14.19 -16.59 13.94
N ASP A 369 13.00 -17.06 14.32
CA ASP A 369 12.85 -18.50 14.63
C ASP A 369 13.17 -19.32 13.38
N GLN A 370 14.02 -20.33 13.53
CA GLN A 370 14.57 -21.16 12.46
C GLN A 370 13.48 -21.69 11.51
N LEU A 371 13.71 -21.49 10.20
CA LEU A 371 12.80 -21.82 9.11
C LEU A 371 11.41 -21.18 9.27
N ALA A 372 11.33 -20.03 9.95
CA ALA A 372 10.09 -19.37 10.36
C ALA A 372 9.14 -20.28 11.17
N THR A 373 9.71 -21.15 12.02
CA THR A 373 8.97 -22.17 12.79
C THR A 373 8.95 -21.83 14.29
N GLY A 374 8.15 -20.84 14.67
CA GLY A 374 7.99 -20.44 16.07
C GLY A 374 7.30 -19.08 16.22
N LEU A 375 6.86 -18.80 17.44
CA LEU A 375 6.27 -17.51 17.83
C LEU A 375 6.99 -16.86 19.02
N SER A 376 8.15 -17.38 19.45
CA SER A 376 8.91 -16.85 20.58
C SER A 376 10.12 -16.00 20.17
N GLY A 377 10.72 -16.26 19.01
CA GLY A 377 11.99 -15.64 18.60
C GLY A 377 13.22 -16.32 19.21
N ALA A 378 13.04 -17.39 19.98
CA ALA A 378 14.10 -18.07 20.73
C ALA A 378 14.70 -19.30 20.02
N ARG A 379 14.20 -19.67 18.85
CA ARG A 379 14.59 -20.90 18.14
C ARG A 379 15.63 -20.60 17.06
N SER A 380 16.76 -19.98 17.40
CA SER A 380 17.80 -19.59 16.44
C SER A 380 19.21 -19.96 16.91
N PRO A 381 20.09 -20.44 16.02
CA PRO A 381 21.50 -20.65 16.33
C PRO A 381 22.28 -19.33 16.47
N TYR A 382 21.70 -18.20 16.06
CA TYR A 382 22.31 -16.86 16.13
C TYR A 382 22.06 -16.16 17.49
N GLY A 383 21.62 -16.91 18.51
CA GLY A 383 21.09 -16.36 19.74
C GLY A 383 19.63 -15.93 19.61
N TYR A 384 19.03 -15.49 20.71
CA TYR A 384 17.61 -15.12 20.76
C TYR A 384 17.45 -13.62 21.04
N PRO A 385 16.80 -12.85 20.14
CA PRO A 385 16.44 -11.47 20.42
C PRO A 385 15.48 -11.38 21.61
N ARG A 386 15.57 -10.28 22.36
CA ARG A 386 14.75 -9.97 23.54
C ARG A 386 13.75 -8.86 23.25
N SER A 387 12.69 -8.79 24.04
CA SER A 387 11.74 -7.68 23.94
C SER A 387 12.45 -6.35 24.23
N THR A 388 12.13 -5.31 23.47
CA THR A 388 12.61 -3.94 23.71
C THR A 388 12.17 -3.36 25.06
N TYR A 389 11.15 -3.96 25.69
CA TYR A 389 10.67 -3.58 27.03
C TYR A 389 11.29 -4.39 28.17
N SER A 390 11.98 -5.51 27.88
CA SER A 390 12.57 -6.36 28.92
C SER A 390 13.59 -7.35 28.37
N SER A 391 14.78 -7.37 28.98
CA SER A 391 15.84 -8.32 28.66
C SER A 391 15.53 -9.77 29.05
N ASP A 392 14.54 -9.99 29.92
CA ASP A 392 14.18 -11.31 30.46
C ASP A 392 12.96 -11.91 29.74
N ARG A 393 12.42 -11.20 28.74
CA ARG A 393 11.24 -11.62 27.99
C ARG A 393 11.60 -11.87 26.52
N VAL A 394 10.90 -12.84 25.95
CA VAL A 394 11.00 -13.18 24.54
C VAL A 394 10.64 -11.97 23.67
N SER A 395 11.32 -11.77 22.55
CA SER A 395 10.95 -10.76 21.55
C SER A 395 9.61 -11.07 20.87
N GLY A 396 9.17 -12.33 20.94
CA GLY A 396 8.17 -12.87 20.04
C GLY A 396 8.81 -13.26 18.70
N GLY A 397 8.12 -14.08 17.92
CA GLY A 397 8.64 -14.60 16.67
C GLY A 397 7.54 -14.94 15.66
N SER A 398 7.88 -15.43 14.47
CA SER A 398 9.24 -15.72 14.03
C SER A 398 10.00 -14.52 13.51
N SER A 399 9.38 -13.36 13.25
CA SER A 399 10.09 -12.14 12.77
C SER A 399 10.75 -11.35 13.90
N SER A 400 11.50 -12.04 14.77
CA SER A 400 12.04 -11.53 16.02
C SER A 400 12.99 -10.34 15.83
N GLY A 401 14.08 -10.54 15.10
CA GLY A 401 15.07 -9.49 14.88
C GLY A 401 14.48 -8.28 14.13
N SER A 402 13.55 -8.52 13.19
CA SER A 402 12.87 -7.44 12.47
C SER A 402 12.07 -6.54 13.41
N SER A 403 11.34 -7.11 14.37
CA SER A 403 10.55 -6.33 15.32
C SER A 403 11.42 -5.61 16.35
N VAL A 404 12.49 -6.25 16.83
CA VAL A 404 13.43 -5.61 17.77
C VAL A 404 14.16 -4.45 17.07
N ALA A 405 14.61 -4.64 15.84
CA ALA A 405 15.31 -3.58 15.08
C ALA A 405 14.44 -2.32 14.90
N VAL A 406 13.14 -2.48 14.67
CA VAL A 406 12.20 -1.35 14.58
C VAL A 406 11.84 -0.80 15.96
N GLY A 407 11.50 -1.65 16.92
CA GLY A 407 11.10 -1.23 18.28
C GLY A 407 12.21 -0.52 19.04
N ALA A 408 13.47 -0.82 18.75
CA ALA A 408 14.65 -0.14 19.30
C ALA A 408 15.10 1.08 18.49
N GLY A 409 14.41 1.42 17.39
CA GLY A 409 14.74 2.58 16.55
C GLY A 409 16.07 2.45 15.80
N LEU A 410 16.47 1.22 15.46
CA LEU A 410 17.70 0.93 14.70
C LEU A 410 17.49 1.12 13.19
N VAL A 411 16.27 0.85 12.71
CA VAL A 411 15.84 1.09 11.33
C VAL A 411 14.44 1.70 11.31
N SER A 412 14.08 2.35 10.21
CA SER A 412 12.77 3.01 10.08
C SER A 412 11.62 2.02 9.98
N PHE A 413 11.84 0.91 9.28
CA PHE A 413 10.90 -0.20 9.16
C PHE A 413 11.65 -1.50 8.83
N ALA A 414 10.97 -2.64 8.92
CA ALA A 414 11.51 -3.93 8.52
C ALA A 414 10.47 -4.79 7.80
N LEU A 415 10.95 -5.66 6.91
CA LEU A 415 10.15 -6.75 6.37
C LEU A 415 10.23 -7.97 7.28
N GLY A 416 9.07 -8.58 7.53
CA GLY A 416 8.90 -9.85 8.22
C GLY A 416 8.08 -10.82 7.38
N THR A 417 7.68 -11.93 8.00
CA THR A 417 6.73 -12.87 7.41
C THR A 417 5.73 -13.33 8.45
N ASP A 418 4.51 -13.67 8.02
CA ASP A 418 3.43 -14.16 8.87
C ASP A 418 2.72 -15.35 8.20
N THR A 419 2.77 -16.47 8.91
CA THR A 419 2.05 -17.71 8.59
C THR A 419 1.04 -17.99 9.70
N ALA A 420 1.52 -18.07 10.95
CA ALA A 420 0.72 -18.31 12.15
C ALA A 420 0.44 -17.05 12.99
N GLY A 421 1.10 -15.92 12.68
CA GLY A 421 1.21 -14.77 13.60
C GLY A 421 2.59 -14.12 13.64
N SER A 422 3.53 -14.61 12.81
CA SER A 422 4.94 -14.24 12.88
C SER A 422 5.27 -12.78 12.54
N GLY A 423 4.34 -12.00 11.99
CA GLY A 423 4.47 -10.56 11.77
C GLY A 423 3.68 -9.72 12.77
N ARG A 424 2.84 -10.34 13.61
CA ARG A 424 1.95 -9.68 14.57
C ARG A 424 2.39 -9.88 16.01
N VAL A 425 2.69 -11.11 16.42
CA VAL A 425 3.17 -11.46 17.77
C VAL A 425 4.42 -10.65 18.17
N PRO A 426 5.51 -10.64 17.38
CA PRO A 426 6.69 -9.87 17.76
C PRO A 426 6.45 -8.36 17.67
N ALA A 427 5.50 -7.89 16.86
CA ALA A 427 5.13 -6.48 16.84
C ALA A 427 4.47 -6.05 18.17
N ALA A 428 3.54 -6.85 18.68
CA ALA A 428 2.87 -6.62 19.96
C ALA A 428 3.86 -6.58 21.13
N PHE A 429 4.82 -7.50 21.17
CA PHE A 429 5.81 -7.59 22.26
C PHE A 429 6.89 -6.51 22.23
N ASN A 430 6.99 -5.74 21.14
CA ASN A 430 7.97 -4.66 20.98
C ASN A 430 7.31 -3.28 20.77
N GLY A 431 5.98 -3.19 20.92
CA GLY A 431 5.26 -1.91 20.94
C GLY A 431 5.21 -1.22 19.58
N ILE A 432 5.22 -1.99 18.49
CA ILE A 432 5.21 -1.49 17.13
C ILE A 432 4.01 -2.01 16.34
N THR A 433 3.78 -1.47 15.15
CA THR A 433 2.76 -1.96 14.22
C THR A 433 3.27 -3.16 13.43
N GLY A 434 2.51 -4.25 13.44
CA GLY A 434 2.70 -5.41 12.57
C GLY A 434 1.59 -5.52 11.54
N TYR A 435 1.82 -4.99 10.34
CA TYR A 435 0.83 -5.06 9.26
C TYR A 435 1.00 -6.35 8.45
N LYS A 436 -0.03 -7.20 8.51
CA LYS A 436 -0.15 -8.41 7.70
C LYS A 436 -1.17 -8.18 6.57
N PRO A 437 -0.73 -7.95 5.33
CA PRO A 437 -1.63 -7.80 4.20
C PRO A 437 -2.53 -9.02 3.97
N THR A 438 -3.55 -8.85 3.13
CA THR A 438 -4.30 -9.97 2.57
C THR A 438 -3.35 -10.87 1.78
N LYS A 439 -3.47 -12.17 1.97
CA LYS A 439 -2.62 -13.16 1.31
C LYS A 439 -2.71 -13.05 -0.22
N GLY A 440 -1.55 -12.99 -0.89
CA GLY A 440 -1.42 -12.75 -2.32
C GLY A 440 -1.42 -11.27 -2.75
N THR A 441 -1.51 -10.31 -1.81
CA THR A 441 -1.39 -8.88 -2.14
C THR A 441 0.05 -8.48 -2.45
N LEU A 442 1.01 -9.03 -1.70
CA LEU A 442 2.43 -8.85 -1.94
C LEU A 442 3.00 -10.16 -2.48
N SER A 443 3.86 -10.07 -3.50
CA SER A 443 4.57 -11.23 -4.06
C SER A 443 5.45 -11.89 -3.00
N ALA A 444 5.40 -13.22 -2.94
CA ALA A 444 6.28 -14.08 -2.15
C ALA A 444 7.51 -14.54 -2.96
N ARG A 445 7.75 -14.02 -4.17
CA ARG A 445 8.95 -14.35 -4.95
C ARG A 445 10.22 -13.91 -4.20
N GLY A 446 11.12 -14.86 -4.00
CA GLY A 446 12.34 -14.68 -3.19
C GLY A 446 12.12 -14.84 -1.68
N LEU A 447 11.01 -15.44 -1.24
CA LEU A 447 10.78 -15.87 0.14
C LEU A 447 11.11 -17.36 0.28
N VAL A 448 11.92 -17.72 1.28
CA VAL A 448 12.00 -19.11 1.76
C VAL A 448 10.69 -19.46 2.46
N PRO A 449 9.91 -20.41 1.90
CA PRO A 449 8.55 -20.67 2.36
C PRO A 449 8.53 -21.47 3.67
N ALA A 450 7.60 -21.10 4.54
CA ALA A 450 7.15 -21.91 5.66
C ALA A 450 5.94 -22.77 5.22
N CYS A 451 4.85 -22.13 4.81
CA CYS A 451 3.69 -22.77 4.19
C CYS A 451 3.26 -21.87 3.03
N LYS A 452 3.66 -22.19 1.78
CA LYS A 452 3.44 -21.33 0.60
C LYS A 452 2.00 -20.84 0.47
N SER A 453 1.04 -21.71 0.74
CA SER A 453 -0.38 -21.40 0.66
C SER A 453 -0.84 -20.40 1.71
N LEU A 454 -0.09 -20.11 2.76
CA LEU A 454 -0.46 -19.24 3.88
C LEU A 454 0.47 -18.03 4.05
N ASP A 455 1.72 -18.16 3.62
CA ASP A 455 2.77 -17.18 3.87
C ASP A 455 2.43 -15.80 3.31
N THR A 456 2.70 -14.79 4.13
CA THR A 456 2.54 -13.38 3.75
C THR A 456 3.76 -12.60 4.21
N VAL A 457 4.37 -11.81 3.32
CA VAL A 457 5.36 -10.80 3.72
C VAL A 457 4.65 -9.72 4.55
N THR A 458 5.22 -9.36 5.70
CA THR A 458 4.66 -8.35 6.60
C THR A 458 5.53 -7.11 6.69
N ILE A 459 4.90 -6.00 7.06
CA ILE A 459 5.59 -4.73 7.33
C ILE A 459 5.56 -4.48 8.83
N LEU A 460 6.74 -4.25 9.40
CA LEU A 460 6.93 -3.86 10.78
C LEU A 460 7.38 -2.40 10.81
N SER A 461 6.62 -1.53 11.48
CA SER A 461 6.88 -0.09 11.54
C SER A 461 6.44 0.51 12.88
N PRO A 462 6.98 1.67 13.28
CA PRO A 462 6.57 2.36 14.50
C PRO A 462 5.06 2.70 14.55
N THR A 463 4.46 3.02 13.39
CA THR A 463 3.04 3.42 13.32
C THR A 463 2.31 2.80 12.12
N VAL A 464 0.97 2.76 12.20
CA VAL A 464 0.08 2.35 11.10
C VAL A 464 0.24 3.24 9.86
N GLY A 465 0.43 4.54 10.05
CA GLY A 465 0.65 5.48 8.96
C GLY A 465 1.91 5.17 8.16
N GLU A 466 2.99 4.76 8.84
CA GLU A 466 4.23 4.35 8.17
C GLU A 466 4.11 2.97 7.52
N ALA A 467 3.43 2.01 8.15
CA ALA A 467 3.13 0.73 7.53
C ALA A 467 2.38 0.93 6.20
N ARG A 468 1.40 1.84 6.17
CA ARG A 468 0.63 2.16 4.98
C ARG A 468 1.53 2.73 3.87
N LYS A 469 2.45 3.65 4.18
CA LYS A 469 3.38 4.21 3.19
C LYS A 469 4.26 3.14 2.55
N VAL A 470 4.82 2.24 3.36
CA VAL A 470 5.61 1.11 2.86
C VAL A 470 4.74 0.17 2.03
N TRP A 471 3.53 -0.15 2.50
CA TRP A 471 2.60 -1.02 1.79
C TRP A 471 2.22 -0.47 0.41
N LEU A 472 1.96 0.84 0.30
CA LEU A 472 1.64 1.48 -0.99
C LEU A 472 2.80 1.39 -2.00
N VAL A 473 4.04 1.31 -1.53
CA VAL A 473 5.22 1.03 -2.38
C VAL A 473 5.30 -0.45 -2.75
N LEU A 474 4.89 -1.37 -1.88
CA LEU A 474 4.97 -2.81 -2.13
C LEU A 474 3.81 -3.35 -2.97
N ASP A 475 2.63 -2.72 -2.95
CA ASP A 475 1.42 -3.11 -3.68
C ASP A 475 1.52 -2.79 -5.19
N GLN A 476 2.43 -3.49 -5.87
CA GLN A 476 2.76 -3.30 -7.29
C GLN A 476 1.87 -4.09 -8.26
N GLY A 477 0.82 -4.76 -7.74
CA GLY A 477 -0.03 -5.64 -8.53
C GLY A 477 0.49 -7.08 -8.62
N PRO A 478 -0.16 -7.92 -9.46
CA PRO A 478 0.20 -9.33 -9.60
C PRO A 478 1.62 -9.52 -10.15
N ASP A 479 2.30 -10.55 -9.67
CA ASP A 479 3.62 -10.99 -10.16
C ASP A 479 3.42 -12.29 -10.94
N GLU A 480 3.65 -12.26 -12.25
CA GLU A 480 3.45 -13.41 -13.13
C GLU A 480 4.31 -14.63 -12.75
N GLN A 481 5.38 -14.43 -11.98
CA GLN A 481 6.25 -15.49 -11.49
C GLN A 481 5.85 -16.03 -10.11
N ASP A 482 4.83 -15.45 -9.47
CA ASP A 482 4.25 -15.94 -8.22
C ASP A 482 2.77 -16.30 -8.42
N PRO A 483 2.44 -17.60 -8.50
CA PRO A 483 1.08 -18.07 -8.76
C PRO A 483 0.10 -17.80 -7.62
N TYR A 484 0.57 -17.38 -6.43
CA TYR A 484 -0.29 -17.01 -5.32
C TYR A 484 -0.65 -15.52 -5.30
N THR A 485 -0.05 -14.69 -6.18
CA THR A 485 -0.44 -13.29 -6.27
C THR A 485 -1.86 -13.12 -6.79
N LYS A 486 -2.56 -12.13 -6.25
CA LYS A 486 -3.93 -11.79 -6.63
C LYS A 486 -3.96 -10.50 -7.42
N SER A 487 -4.84 -10.44 -8.41
CA SER A 487 -5.18 -9.17 -9.07
C SER A 487 -5.69 -8.16 -8.04
N GLN A 488 -5.30 -6.90 -8.21
CA GLN A 488 -5.74 -5.84 -7.31
C GLN A 488 -7.26 -5.62 -7.34
N GLN A 489 -7.90 -5.93 -8.47
CA GLN A 489 -9.36 -5.87 -8.64
C GLN A 489 -10.09 -7.03 -7.94
N ALA A 490 -9.39 -8.13 -7.63
CA ALA A 490 -9.99 -9.31 -7.00
C ALA A 490 -10.03 -9.21 -5.45
N LEU A 491 -9.45 -8.16 -4.86
CA LEU A 491 -9.57 -7.93 -3.41
C LEU A 491 -10.89 -7.22 -3.12
N ALA A 492 -11.66 -7.76 -2.17
CA ALA A 492 -12.90 -7.16 -1.73
C ALA A 492 -12.66 -5.72 -1.26
N LEU A 493 -13.43 -4.78 -1.80
CA LEU A 493 -13.44 -3.38 -1.39
C LEU A 493 -14.72 -3.09 -0.63
N TRP A 494 -14.66 -2.13 0.27
CA TRP A 494 -15.86 -1.60 0.90
C TRP A 494 -16.49 -0.60 -0.07
N HIS A 495 -17.80 -0.72 -0.30
CA HIS A 495 -18.50 0.05 -1.32
C HIS A 495 -19.22 1.29 -0.77
N ALA A 496 -19.37 1.41 0.55
CA ALA A 496 -19.98 2.57 1.21
C ALA A 496 -19.42 2.77 2.63
N GLU A 497 -19.03 4.00 2.94
CA GLU A 497 -18.53 4.44 4.26
C GLU A 497 -19.59 5.30 4.99
N PHE A 498 -20.79 4.78 5.25
CA PHE A 498 -21.71 5.45 6.20
C PHE A 498 -21.22 5.24 7.65
N ARG A 499 -19.98 5.64 7.96
CA ARG A 499 -19.30 5.31 9.24
C ARG A 499 -18.52 6.49 9.81
N GLY A 500 -19.09 7.68 9.68
CA GLY A 500 -18.60 8.85 10.39
C GLY A 500 -18.63 8.64 11.91
N VAL A 501 -17.56 9.08 12.58
CA VAL A 501 -17.21 8.88 14.01
C VAL A 501 -18.31 9.28 15.01
N ARG A 502 -19.42 9.89 14.57
CA ARG A 502 -20.48 10.40 15.47
C ARG A 502 -21.92 10.12 15.03
N ALA A 503 -22.16 9.53 13.86
CA ALA A 503 -23.53 9.28 13.39
C ALA A 503 -23.71 7.96 12.62
N GLY A 504 -22.65 7.40 12.02
CA GLY A 504 -22.73 6.19 11.21
C GLY A 504 -22.37 4.89 11.93
N GLY A 505 -21.63 4.97 13.03
CA GLY A 505 -21.17 3.82 13.80
C GLY A 505 -20.42 2.76 12.97
N PHE A 506 -19.92 1.72 13.64
CA PHE A 506 -19.48 0.48 13.00
C PHE A 506 -19.69 -0.66 13.98
N THR A 507 -19.74 -1.90 13.51
CA THR A 507 -19.91 -3.07 14.36
C THR A 507 -18.61 -3.86 14.40
N PHE A 508 -18.17 -4.27 15.58
CA PHE A 508 -16.96 -5.08 15.71
C PHE A 508 -17.20 -6.34 16.54
N GLY A 509 -16.66 -7.46 16.07
CA GLY A 509 -16.68 -8.73 16.76
C GLY A 509 -15.68 -8.74 17.91
N VAL A 510 -16.06 -9.34 19.04
CA VAL A 510 -15.19 -9.66 20.17
C VAL A 510 -15.32 -11.15 20.52
N PRO A 511 -14.20 -11.82 20.84
CA PRO A 511 -14.23 -13.23 21.22
C PRO A 511 -14.96 -13.44 22.56
N PRO A 512 -15.50 -14.64 22.82
CA PRO A 512 -16.04 -14.99 24.12
C PRO A 512 -14.92 -15.06 25.18
N PRO A 513 -15.23 -14.91 26.49
CA PRO A 513 -14.24 -15.01 27.56
C PRO A 513 -13.42 -16.32 27.55
N SER A 514 -14.01 -17.43 27.11
CA SER A 514 -13.33 -18.74 27.03
C SER A 514 -12.13 -18.71 26.09
N ALA A 515 -12.23 -18.00 24.96
CA ALA A 515 -11.13 -17.81 24.02
C ALA A 515 -9.97 -16.96 24.59
N LEU A 516 -10.19 -16.31 25.74
CA LEU A 516 -9.21 -15.46 26.40
C LEU A 516 -8.61 -16.11 27.66
N GLU A 517 -8.94 -17.37 27.97
CA GLU A 517 -8.52 -18.03 29.22
C GLU A 517 -7.00 -18.18 29.35
N HIS A 518 -6.28 -18.30 28.24
CA HIS A 518 -4.81 -18.35 28.22
C HIS A 518 -4.15 -16.97 28.40
N CYS A 519 -4.90 -15.88 28.28
CA CYS A 519 -4.38 -14.54 28.52
C CYS A 519 -4.24 -14.26 30.03
N SER A 520 -3.13 -13.64 30.43
CA SER A 520 -2.98 -13.14 31.80
C SER A 520 -4.12 -12.20 32.18
N GLU A 521 -4.44 -12.10 33.47
CA GLU A 521 -5.46 -11.17 33.96
C GLU A 521 -5.20 -9.73 33.51
N THR A 522 -3.95 -9.27 33.62
CA THR A 522 -3.54 -7.94 33.16
C THR A 522 -3.82 -7.73 31.67
N TYR A 523 -3.54 -8.72 30.82
CA TYR A 523 -3.78 -8.62 29.37
C TYR A 523 -5.28 -8.60 29.06
N ARG A 524 -6.09 -9.39 29.78
CA ARG A 524 -7.56 -9.35 29.67
C ARG A 524 -8.11 -7.98 30.06
N THR A 525 -7.60 -7.36 31.13
CA THR A 525 -8.00 -6.00 31.52
C THR A 525 -7.64 -4.97 30.43
N GLN A 526 -6.44 -5.06 29.85
CA GLN A 526 -6.04 -4.17 28.74
C GLN A 526 -6.91 -4.38 27.49
N PHE A 527 -7.29 -5.62 27.20
CA PHE A 527 -8.20 -5.91 26.09
C PHE A 527 -9.59 -5.29 26.30
N VAL A 528 -10.14 -5.35 27.51
CA VAL A 528 -11.39 -4.65 27.86
C VAL A 528 -11.27 -3.14 27.62
N GLN A 529 -10.13 -2.52 27.96
CA GLN A 529 -9.89 -1.11 27.66
C GLN A 529 -9.82 -0.84 26.15
N ALA A 530 -9.28 -1.76 25.35
CA ALA A 530 -9.27 -1.64 23.89
C ALA A 530 -10.69 -1.69 23.31
N VAL A 531 -11.55 -2.60 23.81
CA VAL A 531 -12.98 -2.67 23.46
C VAL A 531 -13.67 -1.32 23.76
N GLN A 532 -13.49 -0.79 24.98
CA GLN A 532 -14.07 0.50 25.39
C GLN A 532 -13.61 1.67 24.52
N ARG A 533 -12.36 1.66 24.03
CA ARG A 533 -11.85 2.69 23.11
C ARG A 533 -12.53 2.60 21.75
N LEU A 534 -12.79 1.40 21.23
CA LEU A 534 -13.54 1.23 19.98
C LEU A 534 -15.00 1.66 20.14
N GLU A 535 -15.63 1.35 21.28
CA GLU A 535 -16.99 1.82 21.59
C GLU A 535 -17.06 3.36 21.66
N PHE A 536 -16.08 4.00 22.32
CA PHE A 536 -15.96 5.44 22.36
C PHE A 536 -15.77 6.08 20.98
N ALA A 537 -15.16 5.35 20.04
CA ALA A 537 -15.00 5.76 18.64
C ALA A 537 -16.26 5.56 17.77
N GLY A 538 -17.38 5.13 18.36
CA GLY A 538 -18.65 4.86 17.67
C GLY A 538 -18.87 3.38 17.30
N GLY A 539 -18.01 2.48 17.78
CA GLY A 539 -18.14 1.05 17.55
C GLY A 539 -19.23 0.40 18.41
N THR A 540 -19.90 -0.62 17.89
CA THR A 540 -20.82 -1.49 18.63
C THR A 540 -20.20 -2.88 18.72
N ALA A 541 -19.87 -3.32 19.94
CA ALA A 541 -19.31 -4.66 20.14
C ALA A 541 -20.38 -5.75 19.95
N ARG A 542 -20.02 -6.82 19.23
CA ARG A 542 -20.81 -8.05 19.07
C ARG A 542 -19.99 -9.24 19.52
N LYS A 543 -20.60 -10.12 20.30
CA LYS A 543 -19.99 -11.42 20.57
C LYS A 543 -20.05 -12.26 19.30
N VAL A 544 -18.95 -12.91 18.95
CA VAL A 544 -18.88 -13.81 17.80
C VAL A 544 -18.87 -15.27 18.25
N ASP A 545 -19.34 -16.16 17.39
CA ASP A 545 -19.07 -17.59 17.55
C ASP A 545 -17.58 -17.83 17.26
N TRP A 546 -16.86 -18.33 18.25
CA TRP A 546 -15.41 -18.53 18.15
C TRP A 546 -15.03 -19.86 17.49
N THR A 547 -15.98 -20.81 17.42
CA THR A 547 -15.74 -22.18 16.99
C THR A 547 -15.03 -22.27 15.62
N PRO A 548 -15.42 -21.51 14.57
CA PRO A 548 -14.75 -21.61 13.27
C PRO A 548 -13.30 -21.12 13.29
N PHE A 549 -12.96 -20.19 14.18
CA PHE A 549 -11.60 -19.67 14.32
C PHE A 549 -10.71 -20.63 15.09
N GLU A 550 -11.24 -21.26 16.15
CA GLU A 550 -10.54 -22.28 16.93
C GLU A 550 -10.25 -23.52 16.07
N VAL A 551 -11.28 -24.09 15.44
CA VAL A 551 -11.13 -25.25 14.54
C VAL A 551 -10.20 -24.92 13.36
N GLY A 552 -10.30 -23.71 12.80
CA GLY A 552 -9.41 -23.25 11.74
C GLY A 552 -7.96 -23.07 12.19
N GLY A 553 -7.72 -22.69 13.44
CA GLY A 553 -6.39 -22.58 14.05
C GLY A 553 -5.73 -23.95 14.24
N ASP A 554 -6.49 -24.93 14.73
CA ASP A 554 -6.03 -26.31 14.95
C ASP A 554 -5.52 -26.98 13.66
N LEU A 555 -6.05 -26.56 12.50
CA LEU A 555 -5.59 -27.06 11.20
C LEU A 555 -4.09 -26.84 10.97
N LEU A 556 -3.49 -25.80 11.56
CA LEU A 556 -2.12 -25.37 11.25
C LEU A 556 -1.03 -26.24 11.90
N TYR A 557 -1.23 -26.67 13.15
CA TYR A 557 -0.22 -27.42 13.91
C TYR A 557 -0.66 -28.82 14.33
N ASP A 558 -1.98 -29.08 14.45
CA ASP A 558 -2.50 -30.36 14.96
C ASP A 558 -3.08 -31.26 13.85
N ARG A 559 -2.91 -30.85 12.59
CA ARG A 559 -3.51 -31.49 11.40
C ARG A 559 -2.59 -31.44 10.18
N SER A 560 -3.13 -31.76 9.00
CA SER A 560 -2.34 -31.96 7.79
C SER A 560 -1.67 -30.71 7.21
N LEU A 561 -2.04 -29.47 7.59
CA LEU A 561 -1.36 -28.27 7.04
C LEU A 561 0.11 -28.17 7.47
N LEU A 562 0.49 -28.81 8.57
CA LEU A 562 1.90 -28.92 8.96
C LEU A 562 2.73 -29.68 7.91
N GLN A 563 2.10 -30.57 7.13
CA GLN A 563 2.76 -31.30 6.03
C GLN A 563 3.12 -30.38 4.85
N GLU A 564 2.44 -29.24 4.68
CA GLU A 564 2.87 -28.25 3.69
C GLU A 564 4.26 -27.70 4.03
N ARG A 565 4.57 -27.55 5.32
CA ARG A 565 5.90 -27.14 5.78
C ARG A 565 6.96 -28.19 5.47
N ILE A 566 6.63 -29.47 5.63
CA ILE A 566 7.50 -30.58 5.22
C ILE A 566 7.74 -30.54 3.71
N ALA A 567 6.69 -30.33 2.91
CA ALA A 567 6.80 -30.22 1.46
C ALA A 567 7.63 -28.99 1.02
N CYS A 568 7.51 -27.87 1.72
CA CYS A 568 8.26 -26.64 1.43
C CYS A 568 9.75 -26.74 1.74
N ILE A 569 10.11 -27.34 2.88
CA ILE A 569 11.51 -27.51 3.30
C ILE A 569 12.16 -28.69 2.55
N GLY A 570 11.39 -29.76 2.31
CA GLY A 570 11.84 -31.01 1.71
C GLY A 570 12.05 -32.11 2.75
N PRO A 571 11.35 -33.26 2.65
CA PRO A 571 11.44 -34.34 3.64
C PRO A 571 12.86 -34.93 3.74
N ASP A 572 13.53 -35.14 2.60
CA ASP A 572 14.90 -35.66 2.56
C ASP A 572 15.90 -34.70 3.22
N PHE A 573 15.69 -33.39 3.01
CA PHE A 573 16.51 -32.37 3.65
C PHE A 573 16.35 -32.42 5.18
N ILE A 574 15.10 -32.49 5.66
CA ILE A 574 14.80 -32.59 7.09
C ILE A 574 15.46 -33.83 7.68
N ALA A 575 15.25 -35.01 7.08
CA ALA A 575 15.80 -36.27 7.57
C ALA A 575 17.33 -36.25 7.64
N LYS A 576 17.99 -35.68 6.62
CA LYS A 576 19.45 -35.60 6.56
C LYS A 576 20.06 -34.60 7.55
N ASN A 577 19.36 -33.50 7.83
CA ASN A 577 19.91 -32.36 8.57
C ASN A 577 19.29 -32.13 9.96
N ALA A 578 18.38 -33.00 10.42
CA ALA A 578 17.66 -32.82 11.69
C ALA A 578 18.56 -32.51 12.90
N ALA A 579 19.77 -33.10 12.94
CA ALA A 579 20.74 -32.85 14.01
C ALA A 579 21.27 -31.40 14.08
N THR A 580 21.14 -30.63 13.00
CA THR A 580 21.56 -29.22 12.91
C THR A 580 20.45 -28.24 13.31
N PHE A 581 19.22 -28.72 13.49
CA PHE A 581 18.10 -27.87 13.83
C PHE A 581 18.05 -27.55 15.32
N HIS A 582 17.50 -26.38 15.65
CA HIS A 582 17.20 -26.02 17.03
C HIS A 582 16.30 -27.10 17.66
N PRO A 583 16.52 -27.54 18.92
CA PRO A 583 15.83 -28.71 19.50
C PRO A 583 14.30 -28.68 19.38
N ALA A 584 13.67 -27.52 19.60
CA ALA A 584 12.21 -27.38 19.46
C ALA A 584 11.74 -27.47 17.99
N THR A 585 12.52 -26.92 17.05
CA THR A 585 12.23 -26.99 15.61
C THR A 585 12.43 -28.41 15.10
N ARG A 586 13.52 -29.06 15.53
CA ARG A 586 13.80 -30.46 15.28
C ARG A 586 12.64 -31.35 15.72
N LEU A 587 12.24 -31.25 16.99
CA LEU A 587 11.17 -32.05 17.57
C LEU A 587 9.88 -31.91 16.74
N LEU A 588 9.49 -30.69 16.39
CA LEU A 588 8.28 -30.44 15.59
C LEU A 588 8.38 -31.10 14.20
N LEU A 589 9.49 -30.88 13.49
CA LEU A 589 9.66 -31.38 12.12
C LEU A 589 9.84 -32.90 12.06
N GLU A 590 10.57 -33.51 13.00
CA GLU A 590 10.68 -34.98 13.11
C GLU A 590 9.33 -35.60 13.46
N THR A 591 8.56 -34.99 14.38
CA THR A 591 7.21 -35.45 14.72
C THR A 591 6.30 -35.40 13.51
N ALA A 592 6.29 -34.28 12.77
CA ALA A 592 5.48 -34.12 11.57
C ALA A 592 5.90 -35.10 10.46
N LEU A 593 7.20 -35.30 10.24
CA LEU A 593 7.72 -36.22 9.22
C LEU A 593 7.37 -37.69 9.54
N ALA A 594 7.28 -38.06 10.82
CA ALA A 594 6.91 -39.40 11.24
C ALA A 594 5.40 -39.68 11.20
N GLN A 595 4.55 -38.67 11.02
CA GLN A 595 3.10 -38.85 10.93
C GLN A 595 2.70 -39.51 9.61
N ASP A 596 1.90 -40.57 9.69
CA ASP A 596 1.33 -41.27 8.54
C ASP A 596 0.05 -40.58 8.03
N VAL A 597 0.20 -39.35 7.51
CA VAL A 597 -0.93 -38.57 6.97
C VAL A 597 -1.33 -39.11 5.59
N LYS A 598 -2.58 -39.54 5.46
CA LYS A 598 -3.11 -40.08 4.20
C LYS A 598 -3.59 -38.95 3.29
N PRO A 599 -3.47 -39.08 1.94
CA PRO A 599 -3.90 -38.02 1.03
C PRO A 599 -5.34 -37.55 1.22
N TRP A 600 -6.27 -38.46 1.55
CA TRP A 600 -7.67 -38.10 1.80
C TRP A 600 -7.87 -37.29 3.10
N GLU A 601 -6.97 -37.37 4.07
CA GLU A 601 -7.01 -36.53 5.27
C GLU A 601 -6.68 -35.09 4.93
N VAL A 602 -5.70 -34.87 4.03
CA VAL A 602 -5.39 -33.54 3.48
C VAL A 602 -6.63 -32.93 2.82
N PHE A 603 -7.30 -33.68 1.93
CA PHE A 603 -8.52 -33.17 1.29
C PHE A 603 -9.68 -32.95 2.27
N ARG A 604 -9.79 -33.78 3.32
CA ARG A 604 -10.79 -33.57 4.38
C ARG A 604 -10.51 -32.28 5.15
N ASP A 605 -9.26 -32.00 5.48
CA ASP A 605 -8.86 -30.78 6.17
C ASP A 605 -9.04 -29.54 5.27
N LEU A 606 -8.81 -29.66 3.96
CA LEU A 606 -9.15 -28.61 2.99
C LEU A 606 -10.66 -28.33 2.95
N HIS A 607 -11.51 -29.36 3.00
CA HIS A 607 -12.95 -29.18 3.09
C HIS A 607 -13.35 -28.52 4.42
N LEU A 608 -12.73 -28.91 5.53
CA LEU A 608 -12.96 -28.30 6.83
C LEU A 608 -12.53 -26.82 6.83
N GLN A 609 -11.38 -26.49 6.23
CA GLN A 609 -10.92 -25.12 6.04
C GLN A 609 -11.95 -24.29 5.27
N ALA A 610 -12.51 -24.84 4.19
CA ALA A 610 -13.54 -24.16 3.40
C ALA A 610 -14.83 -23.93 4.22
N GLN A 611 -15.24 -24.89 5.03
CA GLN A 611 -16.38 -24.76 5.95
C GLN A 611 -16.14 -23.66 7.00
N CYS A 612 -15.00 -23.69 7.70
CA CYS A 612 -14.63 -22.65 8.67
C CYS A 612 -14.58 -21.26 8.01
N THR A 613 -14.03 -21.17 6.79
CA THR A 613 -13.97 -19.91 6.03
C THR A 613 -15.36 -19.38 5.68
N GLN A 614 -16.27 -20.24 5.24
CA GLN A 614 -17.66 -19.85 4.94
C GLN A 614 -18.39 -19.38 6.21
N GLN A 615 -18.24 -20.11 7.32
CA GLN A 615 -18.83 -19.74 8.60
C GLN A 615 -18.28 -18.41 9.11
N ALA A 616 -16.97 -18.20 9.01
CA ALA A 616 -16.33 -16.92 9.32
C ALA A 616 -16.85 -15.79 8.43
N ALA A 617 -16.95 -16.00 7.12
CA ALA A 617 -17.48 -15.01 6.18
C ALA A 617 -18.92 -14.61 6.51
N LYS A 618 -19.78 -15.58 6.88
CA LYS A 618 -21.14 -15.30 7.35
C LYS A 618 -21.15 -14.44 8.61
N MET A 619 -20.22 -14.63 9.54
CA MET A 619 -20.13 -13.75 10.72
C MET A 619 -19.77 -12.30 10.34
N PHE A 620 -18.96 -12.09 9.29
CA PHE A 620 -18.64 -10.77 8.75
C PHE A 620 -19.82 -10.10 7.99
N GLU A 621 -20.98 -10.76 7.87
CA GLU A 621 -22.23 -10.08 7.47
C GLU A 621 -22.78 -9.20 8.60
N ASP A 622 -22.50 -9.56 9.87
CA ASP A 622 -22.98 -8.87 11.07
C ASP A 622 -21.92 -8.00 11.76
N ILE A 623 -20.64 -8.15 11.38
CA ILE A 623 -19.51 -7.37 11.91
C ILE A 623 -18.62 -6.84 10.80
N ASP A 624 -17.96 -5.73 11.07
CA ASP A 624 -17.08 -5.07 10.12
C ASP A 624 -15.61 -5.40 10.34
N VAL A 625 -15.25 -5.60 11.60
CA VAL A 625 -13.89 -5.90 12.05
C VAL A 625 -13.96 -6.84 13.24
N LEU A 626 -13.04 -7.79 13.30
CA LEU A 626 -12.85 -8.66 14.46
C LEU A 626 -11.71 -8.10 15.31
N LEU A 627 -12.01 -7.71 16.56
CA LEU A 627 -11.03 -7.26 17.52
C LEU A 627 -10.65 -8.43 18.44
N VAL A 628 -9.38 -8.83 18.41
CA VAL A 628 -8.82 -9.91 19.25
C VAL A 628 -7.51 -9.46 19.89
N PRO A 629 -7.13 -10.02 21.05
CA PRO A 629 -5.77 -9.94 21.52
C PRO A 629 -4.82 -10.49 20.45
N THR A 630 -3.72 -9.76 20.20
CA THR A 630 -2.57 -10.32 19.47
C THR A 630 -1.79 -11.21 20.40
#